data_AF-A0A976DNU5-F1
#
_entry.id   AF-A0A976DNU5-F1
#
_cell.length_a   1.000
_cell.length_b   1.000
_cell.length_c   1.000
_cell.angle_alpha   90.00
_cell.angle_beta   90.00
_cell.angle_gamma   90.00
#
_symmetry.space_group_name_H-M   'P 1'
#
loop_
_entity.id
_entity.type
_entity.pdbx_description
1 polymer ?
#
loop_
_entity_poly.entity_id
_entity_poly.type
_entity_poly.pdbx_seq_one_letter_code
_entity_poly.pdbx_strand_id
1 'polypeptide(L)' 'MVLSQAFNGAGNTRTPLVINVICFWIIEIPLAYVLSQKTPLQANGVYFSIAIAESIRTVMLIYLFRQGKWKKAQFYP' A
#
# COMPACT_ATOMS: atom_id res chain seq x y z
N MET A 1 -6.49 6.18 -2.15
CA MET A 1 -5.58 7.06 -1.37
C MET A 1 -5.05 8.21 -2.22
N VAL A 2 -5.10 9.44 -1.72
CA VAL A 2 -4.64 10.67 -2.42
C VAL A 2 -3.16 10.62 -2.79
N LEU A 3 -2.29 10.12 -1.91
CA LEU A 3 -0.83 10.05 -2.15
C LEU A 3 -0.46 9.18 -3.34
N SER A 4 -1.06 8.00 -3.48
CA SER A 4 -0.85 7.14 -4.65
C SER A 4 -1.21 7.86 -5.95
N GLN A 5 -2.27 8.67 -5.94
CA GLN A 5 -2.69 9.45 -7.11
C GLN A 5 -1.74 10.60 -7.40
N ALA A 6 -1.10 11.19 -6.38
CA ALA A 6 -0.05 12.18 -6.58
C ALA A 6 1.17 11.58 -7.32
N PHE A 7 1.59 10.35 -6.99
CA PHE A 7 2.64 9.65 -7.73
C PHE A 7 2.23 9.34 -9.18
N ASN A 8 1.01 8.83 -9.39
CA ASN A 8 0.48 8.53 -10.72
C ASN A 8 0.39 9.79 -11.59
N GLY A 9 -0.12 10.90 -11.02
CA GLY A 9 -0.23 12.19 -11.71
C GLY A 9 1.13 12.83 -12.04
N ALA A 10 2.18 12.52 -11.28
CA ALA A 10 3.55 12.94 -11.57
C ALA A 10 4.27 12.01 -12.58
N GLY A 11 3.59 11.02 -13.16
CA GLY A 11 4.20 10.05 -14.09
C GLY A 11 5.00 8.93 -13.41
N ASN A 12 5.08 8.90 -12.08
CA ASN A 12 5.74 7.83 -11.33
C ASN A 12 4.74 6.73 -10.94
N THR A 13 4.37 5.89 -11.90
CA THR A 13 3.41 4.79 -11.68
C THR A 13 4.04 3.54 -11.05
N ARG A 14 5.36 3.38 -11.16
CA ARG A 14 6.08 2.22 -10.61
C ARG A 14 6.07 2.18 -9.09
N THR A 15 6.21 3.35 -8.45
CA THR A 15 6.23 3.44 -6.97
C THR A 15 4.93 2.91 -6.34
N PRO A 16 3.74 3.42 -6.70
CA PRO A 16 2.49 2.90 -6.14
C PRO A 16 2.22 1.45 -6.54
N LEU A 17 2.64 1.00 -7.74
CA LEU A 17 2.51 -0.40 -8.15
C LEU A 17 3.24 -1.35 -7.18
N VAL A 18 4.53 -1.10 -6.94
CA VAL A 18 5.35 -1.96 -6.06
C VAL A 18 4.80 -1.98 -4.64
N ILE A 19 4.41 -0.81 -4.12
CA ILE A 19 3.82 -0.70 -2.78
C ILE A 19 2.52 -1.50 -2.70
N ASN A 20 1.64 -1.40 -3.70
CA ASN A 20 0.38 -2.15 -3.72
C ASN A 20 0.62 -3.66 -3.74
N VAL A 21 1.59 -4.15 -4.54
CA VAL A 21 1.95 -5.58 -4.55
C VAL A 21 2.39 -6.02 -3.17
N ILE A 22 3.30 -5.28 -2.52
CA ILE A 22 3.77 -5.62 -1.17
C ILE A 22 2.60 -5.61 -0.17
N CYS A 23 1.82 -4.52 -0.13
CA CYS A 23 0.74 -4.38 0.83
C CYS A 23 -0.36 -5.42 0.65
N PHE A 24 -0.80 -5.69 -0.57
CA PHE A 24 -1.93 -6.60 -0.77
C PHE A 24 -1.50 -8.07 -0.78
N TRP A 25 -0.41 -8.40 -1.48
CA TRP A 25 -0.02 -9.79 -1.66
C TRP A 25 0.81 -10.34 -0.51
N ILE A 26 1.70 -9.52 0.06
CA ILE A 26 2.65 -9.99 1.09
C ILE A 26 2.11 -9.71 2.49
N ILE A 27 1.29 -8.67 2.66
CA ILE A 27 0.78 -8.27 3.98
C ILE A 27 -0.70 -8.64 4.13
N GLU A 28 -1.59 -8.05 3.32
CA GLU A 28 -3.04 -8.17 3.52
C GLU A 28 -3.53 -9.60 3.40
N ILE A 29 -3.23 -10.30 2.29
CA ILE A 29 -3.72 -11.67 2.08
C ILE A 29 -3.20 -12.64 3.15
N PRO A 30 -1.89 -12.70 3.47
CA PRO A 30 -1.41 -13.59 4.53
C PRO A 30 -1.97 -13.23 5.91
N LEU A 31 -2.06 -11.93 6.22
CA LEU A 31 -2.61 -11.48 7.49
C LEU A 31 -4.12 -11.78 7.61
N ALA A 32 -4.87 -11.61 6.52
CA ALA A 32 -6.28 -11.97 6.43
C ALA A 32 -6.47 -13.44 6.75
N TYR A 33 -5.67 -14.32 6.11
CA TYR A 33 -5.71 -15.75 6.35
C TYR A 33 -5.39 -16.11 7.80
N VAL A 34 -4.33 -15.53 8.37
CA VAL A 34 -3.95 -15.80 9.77
C VAL A 34 -5.03 -15.31 10.73
N LEU A 35 -5.48 -14.06 10.61
CA LEU A 35 -6.46 -13.49 11.52
C LEU A 35 -7.83 -14.16 11.39
N SER A 36 -8.26 -14.54 10.19
CA SER A 36 -9.58 -15.16 10.01
C SER A 36 -9.59 -16.64 10.37
N GLN A 37 -8.53 -17.39 10.06
CA GLN A 37 -8.51 -18.85 10.24
C GLN A 37 -7.83 -19.31 11.53
N LYS A 38 -6.91 -18.53 12.11
CA LYS A 38 -6.11 -18.94 13.27
C LYS A 38 -6.47 -18.23 14.56
N THR A 39 -7.45 -17.33 14.54
CA THR A 39 -7.88 -16.56 15.71
C THR A 39 -9.42 -16.58 15.83
N PRO A 40 -10.00 -16.25 17.00
CA PRO A 40 -11.45 -16.19 17.15
C PRO A 40 -12.10 -15.01 16.41
N LEU A 41 -11.34 -14.19 15.68
CA LEU A 41 -11.87 -13.05 14.94
C LEU A 41 -12.73 -13.45 13.73
N GLN A 42 -12.51 -14.63 13.13
CA GLN A 42 -13.26 -15.11 11.96
C GLN A 42 -13.32 -14.04 10.85
N ALA A 43 -14.50 -13.69 10.33
CA ALA A 43 -14.66 -12.66 9.31
C ALA A 43 -14.10 -11.28 9.74
N ASN A 44 -14.11 -10.95 11.03
CA ASN A 44 -13.51 -9.71 11.53
C ASN A 44 -12.01 -9.66 11.29
N GLY A 45 -11.34 -10.82 11.27
CA GLY A 45 -9.90 -10.91 10.96
C GLY A 45 -9.57 -10.37 9.57
N VAL A 46 -10.47 -10.55 8.60
CA VAL A 46 -10.31 -10.00 7.25
C VAL A 46 -10.40 -8.47 7.29
N TYR A 47 -11.38 -7.89 7.96
CA TYR A 47 -11.50 -6.43 8.07
C TYR A 47 -10.30 -5.79 8.77
N PHE A 48 -9.80 -6.41 9.85
CA PHE A 48 -8.58 -5.95 10.51
C PHE A 48 -7.36 -6.01 9.60
N SER A 49 -7.23 -7.05 8.78
CA SER A 49 -6.11 -7.16 7.85
C SER A 49 -6.10 -6.01 6.82
N ILE A 50 -7.26 -5.62 6.29
CA ILE A 50 -7.41 -4.51 5.35
C ILE A 50 -6.99 -3.20 6.04
N ALA A 51 -7.49 -2.94 7.24
CA ALA A 51 -7.16 -1.72 7.98
C ALA A 51 -5.65 -1.62 8.30
N ILE A 52 -5.03 -2.73 8.68
CA ILE A 52 -3.59 -2.81 8.95
C ILE A 52 -2.78 -2.61 7.66
N ALA A 53 -3.14 -3.30 6.58
CA ALA A 53 -2.46 -3.20 5.30
C ALA A 53 -2.54 -1.79 4.71
N GLU A 54 -3.72 -1.15 4.74
CA GLU A 54 -3.92 0.23 4.29
C GLU A 54 -3.14 1.23 5.16
N SER A 55 -3.06 1.00 6.48
CA SER A 55 -2.26 1.84 7.38
C SER A 55 -0.76 1.77 7.04
N ILE A 56 -0.23 0.56 6.84
CA ILE A 56 1.16 0.34 6.44
C ILE A 56 1.43 0.97 5.07
N ARG A 57 0.51 0.78 4.11
CA ARG A 57 0.58 1.39 2.77
C ARG A 57 0.66 2.90 2.84
N THR A 58 -0.16 3.50 3.69
CA THR A 58 -0.20 4.94 3.94
C THR A 58 1.15 5.46 4.41
N VAL A 59 1.72 4.81 5.43
CA VAL A 59 3.01 5.21 6.01
C VAL A 59 4.13 5.12 4.97
N MET A 60 4.17 4.04 4.18
CA MET A 60 5.16 3.89 3.10
C MET A 60 5.02 4.98 2.02
N LEU A 61 3.79 5.27 1.59
CA LEU A 61 3.53 6.33 0.61
C LEU A 61 3.90 7.71 1.15
N ILE A 62 3.57 8.03 2.41
CA ILE A 62 3.98 9.29 3.06
C ILE A 62 5.50 9.40 3.08
N TYR A 63 6.19 8.35 3.53
CA TYR A 63 7.64 8.33 3.62
C TYR A 63 8.29 8.59 2.25
N LEU A 64 7.88 7.85 1.22
CA LEU A 64 8.41 8.00 -0.14
C LEU A 64 8.04 9.35 -0.77
N PHE A 65 6.85 9.87 -0.45
CA PHE A 65 6.41 11.17 -0.94
C PHE A 65 7.31 12.28 -0.38
N ARG A 66 7.66 12.19 0.91
CA ARG A 66 8.58 13.13 1.57
C ARG A 66 10.02 13.07 1.04
N GLN A 67 10.46 11.94 0.49
CA GLN A 67 11.78 11.84 -0.16
C GLN A 67 11.89 12.66 -1.45
N GLY A 68 10.77 13.09 -2.04
CA GLY A 68 10.78 13.98 -3.22
C GLY A 68 11.33 13.36 -4.51
N LYS A 69 11.73 12.08 -4.51
CA LYS A 69 12.28 11.38 -5.70
C LYS A 69 11.31 11.40 -6.88
N TRP A 70 10.01 11.40 -6.61
CA TRP A 70 8.95 11.51 -7.61
C TRP A 70 9.00 12.81 -8.42
N LYS A 71 9.58 13.89 -7.89
CA LYS A 71 9.75 15.15 -8.63
C LYS A 71 10.74 15.04 -9.79
N LYS A 72 11.63 14.04 -9.74
CA LYS A 72 12.63 13.77 -10.78
C LYS A 72 12.13 12.76 -11.82
N ALA A 73 10.88 12.30 -11.72
CA ALA A 73 10.26 11.50 -12.76
C ALA A 73 10.03 12.41 -13.98
N GLN A 74 11.05 12.48 -14.83
CA GLN A 74 11.02 13.28 -16.05
C GLN A 74 10.10 12.59 -17.05
N PHE A 75 9.05 13.28 -17.47
CA PHE A 75 8.36 12.98 -18.73
C PHE A 75 9.41 13.11 -19.84
N TYR A 76 9.85 11.98 -20.40
CA TYR A 76 10.54 12.03 -21.68
C TYR A 76 9.46 12.32 -22.74
N PRO A 77 9.55 13.44 -23.48
CA PRO A 77 8.68 13.70 -24.62
C PRO A 77 8.92 12.69 -25.75
#